data_AF-A0A6G0A2H6-F1
#
_entry.id   AF-A0A6G0A2H6-F1
#
_cell.length_a   1.000
_cell.length_b   1.000
_cell.length_c   1.000
_cell.angle_alpha   90.00
_cell.angle_beta   90.00
_cell.angle_gamma   90.00
#
_symmetry.space_group_name_H-M   'P 1'
#
loop_
_entity.id
_entity.type
_entity.pdbx_description
1 polymer ?
#
loop_
_entity_poly.entity_id
_entity_poly.type
_entity_poly.pdbx_seq_one_letter_code
_entity_poly.pdbx_strand_id
1 'polypeptide(L)'
;MRAKKQRLTVTVDPELIEAGQQAVESGRADSVSGWVSAALDEKIRRDRQLARLAAAVADYEEEFGEITTEEILTQQRDDREDAVVVRGHRKPAGRKAKSK
;
A
#
# COMPACT_ATOMS: atom_id res chain seq x y z
N MET A 1 -23.24 15.51 12.85
CA MET A 1 -22.32 16.46 13.51
C MET A 1 -20.89 15.93 13.40
N ARG A 2 -19.94 16.66 12.80
CA ARG A 2 -18.53 16.26 12.88
C ARG A 2 -18.08 16.43 14.33
N ALA A 3 -17.56 15.37 14.95
CA ALA A 3 -16.97 15.46 16.28
C ALA A 3 -15.91 16.58 16.29
N LYS A 4 -15.88 17.38 17.36
CA LYS A 4 -14.89 18.44 17.51
C LYS A 4 -13.50 17.81 17.61
N LYS A 5 -12.52 18.35 16.88
CA LYS A 5 -11.11 17.94 17.00
C LYS A 5 -10.62 18.26 18.42
N GLN A 6 -9.92 17.32 19.05
CA GLN A 6 -9.32 17.50 20.38
C GLN A 6 -7.85 17.92 20.24
N ARG A 7 -7.37 18.81 21.11
CA ARG A 7 -5.95 19.22 21.13
C ARG A 7 -5.10 18.14 21.78
N LEU A 8 -4.01 17.78 21.13
CA LEU A 8 -3.00 16.84 21.59
C LEU A 8 -1.63 17.52 21.53
N THR A 9 -0.87 17.48 22.62
CA THR A 9 0.52 17.95 22.67
C THR A 9 1.43 16.73 22.71
N VAL A 10 2.37 16.64 21.77
CA VAL A 10 3.31 15.52 21.63
C VAL A 10 4.71 16.03 21.31
N THR A 11 5.72 15.34 21.81
CA THR A 11 7.10 15.50 21.35
C THR A 11 7.30 14.59 20.15
N VAL A 12 7.86 15.14 19.07
CA VAL A 12 8.13 14.42 17.83
C VAL A 12 9.54 14.73 17.38
N ASP A 13 10.10 13.85 16.54
CA ASP A 13 11.42 14.07 15.96
C ASP A 13 11.42 15.33 15.08
N PRO A 14 12.53 16.10 15.06
CA PRO A 14 12.63 17.32 14.26
C PRO A 14 12.31 17.10 12.78
N GLU A 15 12.75 15.97 12.21
CA GLU A 15 12.51 15.60 10.82
C GLU A 15 11.02 15.50 10.46
N LEU A 16 10.18 15.07 11.41
CA LEU A 16 8.73 15.00 11.21
C LEU A 16 8.08 16.38 11.21
N ILE A 17 8.63 17.33 11.97
CA ILE A 17 8.17 18.72 11.96
C ILE A 17 8.47 19.35 10.60
N GLU A 18 9.69 19.17 10.11
CA GLU A 18 10.14 19.66 8.81
C GLU A 18 9.30 19.07 7.66
N ALA A 19 9.09 17.75 7.66
CA ALA A 19 8.26 17.08 6.68
C ALA A 19 6.80 17.59 6.69
N GLY A 20 6.25 17.84 7.89
CA GLY A 20 4.92 18.40 8.07
C GLY A 20 4.82 19.83 7.54
N GLN A 21 5.81 20.68 7.81
CA GLN A 21 5.87 22.05 7.30
C GLN A 21 5.99 22.06 5.77
N GLN A 22 6.88 21.25 5.21
CA GLN A 22 7.05 21.13 3.77
C GLN A 22 5.77 20.62 3.08
N ALA A 23 5.01 19.72 3.73
CA ALA A 23 3.73 19.27 3.22
C ALA A 23 2.70 20.40 3.14
N VAL A 24 2.73 21.34 4.09
CA VAL A 24 1.87 22.53 4.07
C VAL A 24 2.33 23.53 3.00
N GLU A 25 3.62 23.82 2.94
CA GLU A 25 4.21 24.74 1.96
C GLU A 25 3.98 24.28 0.52
N SER A 26 4.05 22.97 0.28
CA SER A 26 3.76 22.37 -1.03
C SER A 26 2.26 22.23 -1.33
N GLY A 27 1.37 22.66 -0.43
CA GLY A 27 -0.08 22.58 -0.61
C GLY A 27 -0.66 21.17 -0.52
N ARG A 28 0.12 20.17 -0.08
CA ARG A 28 -0.35 18.79 0.14
C ARG A 28 -1.22 18.67 1.38
N ALA A 29 -1.14 19.61 2.31
CA ALA A 29 -1.99 19.67 3.50
C ALA A 29 -2.29 21.13 3.89
N ASP A 30 -3.50 21.39 4.40
CA ASP A 30 -3.89 22.75 4.83
C ASP A 30 -3.21 23.19 6.14
N SER A 31 -2.69 22.24 6.92
CA SER A 31 -1.97 22.49 8.18
C SER A 31 -1.20 21.24 8.63
N VAL A 32 -0.22 21.43 9.51
CA VAL A 32 0.52 20.31 10.13
C VAL A 32 -0.43 19.38 10.90
N SER A 33 -1.42 19.93 11.61
CA SER A 33 -2.44 19.12 12.30
C SER A 33 -3.29 18.28 11.34
N GLY A 34 -3.58 18.82 10.15
CA GLY A 34 -4.29 18.11 9.08
C GLY A 34 -3.45 16.98 8.50
N TRP A 35 -2.16 17.26 8.25
CA TRP A 35 -1.19 16.27 7.79
C TRP A 35 -1.02 15.11 8.79
N VAL A 36 -0.83 15.41 10.08
CA VAL A 36 -0.75 14.40 11.14
C VAL A 36 -2.05 13.60 11.23
N SER A 37 -3.21 14.27 11.19
CA SER A 37 -4.50 13.58 11.24
C SER A 37 -4.68 12.60 10.09
N ALA A 38 -4.27 12.96 8.87
CA ALA A 38 -4.34 12.09 7.70
C ALA A 38 -3.40 10.88 7.83
N ALA A 39 -2.16 11.09 8.27
CA ALA A 39 -1.21 10.01 8.50
C ALA A 39 -1.70 9.02 9.57
N LEU A 40 -2.31 9.51 10.65
CA LEU A 40 -2.90 8.66 11.69
C LEU A 40 -4.12 7.87 11.17
N ASP A 41 -4.98 8.48 10.36
CA ASP A 41 -6.11 7.78 9.76
C ASP A 41 -5.64 6.66 8.81
N GLU A 42 -4.65 6.94 7.97
CA GLU A 42 -4.03 5.94 7.09
C GLU A 42 -3.44 4.78 7.92
N LYS A 43 -2.70 5.09 8.99
CA LYS A 43 -2.15 4.07 9.89
C LYS A 43 -3.25 3.22 10.51
N ILE A 44 -4.31 3.82 11.04
CA ILE A 44 -5.44 3.08 11.64
C ILE A 44 -6.10 2.18 10.60
N ARG A 45 -6.29 2.65 9.38
CA ARG A 45 -6.88 1.85 8.29
C ARG A 45 -6.00 0.66 7.94
N ARG A 46 -4.70 0.87 7.80
CA ARG A 46 -3.72 -0.19 7.52
C ARG A 46 -3.68 -1.22 8.65
N ASP A 47 -3.60 -0.77 9.89
CA ASP A 47 -3.54 -1.65 11.07
C ASP A 47 -4.83 -2.48 11.19
N ARG A 48 -6.01 -1.89 10.93
CA ARG A 48 -7.28 -2.63 10.87
C ARG A 48 -7.33 -3.65 9.73
N GLN A 49 -6.80 -3.32 8.56
CA GLN A 49 -6.76 -4.25 7.43
C GLN A 49 -5.85 -5.43 7.73
N LEU A 50 -4.67 -5.18 8.31
CA LEU A 50 -3.74 -6.23 8.72
C LEU A 50 -4.35 -7.12 9.81
N ALA A 51 -5.03 -6.54 10.80
CA ALA A 51 -5.72 -7.32 11.83
C ALA A 51 -6.80 -8.24 11.25
N ARG A 52 -7.55 -7.77 10.24
CA ARG A 52 -8.54 -8.60 9.54
C ARG A 52 -7.91 -9.73 8.74
N LEU A 53 -6.80 -9.47 8.06
CA LEU A 53 -6.05 -10.48 7.33
C LEU A 53 -5.49 -11.54 8.29
N ALA A 54 -4.91 -11.11 9.41
CA ALA A 54 -4.41 -12.02 10.44
C ALA A 54 -5.52 -12.90 11.03
N ALA A 55 -6.70 -12.33 11.28
CA ALA A 55 -7.86 -13.10 11.72
C ALA A 55 -8.30 -14.14 10.66
N ALA A 56 -8.40 -13.74 9.40
CA ALA A 56 -8.77 -14.65 8.32
C ALA A 56 -7.75 -15.80 8.11
N VAL A 57 -6.45 -15.51 8.29
CA VAL A 57 -5.41 -16.55 8.26
C VAL A 57 -5.56 -17.49 9.43
N ALA A 58 -5.77 -16.98 10.65
CA ALA A 58 -5.98 -17.81 11.83
C ALA A 58 -7.21 -18.72 11.70
N ASP A 59 -8.33 -18.20 11.19
CA ASP A 59 -9.55 -18.98 10.94
C ASP A 59 -9.28 -20.12 9.94
N TYR A 60 -8.50 -19.85 8.88
CA TYR A 60 -8.09 -20.87 7.91
C TYR A 60 -7.16 -21.92 8.54
N GLU A 61 -6.17 -21.48 9.31
CA GLU A 61 -5.20 -22.40 9.96
C GLU A 61 -5.86 -23.28 11.02
N GLU A 62 -6.91 -22.80 11.69
CA GLU A 62 -7.73 -23.61 12.59
C GLU A 62 -8.47 -24.73 11.84
N GLU A 63 -8.98 -24.45 10.63
CA GLU A 63 -9.73 -25.43 9.84
C GLU A 63 -8.83 -26.40 9.05
N PHE A 64 -7.71 -25.91 8.50
CA PHE A 64 -6.89 -26.64 7.53
C PHE A 64 -5.47 -26.97 8.00
N GLY A 65 -5.04 -26.43 9.15
CA GLY A 65 -3.66 -26.52 9.64
C GLY A 65 -2.80 -25.33 9.24
N GLU A 66 -1.62 -25.21 9.88
CA GLU A 66 -0.68 -24.10 9.68
C GLU A 66 -0.25 -23.96 8.22
N ILE A 67 -0.25 -22.72 7.70
CA ILE A 67 0.27 -22.43 6.37
C ILE A 67 1.79 -22.29 6.48
N THR A 68 2.53 -23.32 6.07
CA THR A 68 3.99 -23.30 6.18
C THR A 68 4.66 -22.51 5.05
N THR A 69 5.87 -22.01 5.30
CA THR A 69 6.67 -21.33 4.27
C THR A 69 7.00 -22.25 3.09
N GLU A 70 7.21 -23.54 3.36
CA GLU A 70 7.54 -24.53 2.33
C GLU A 70 6.36 -24.80 1.39
N GLU A 71 5.14 -24.86 1.93
CA GLU A 71 3.91 -24.98 1.14
C GLU A 71 3.69 -23.75 0.28
N ILE A 72 3.86 -22.54 0.84
CA ILE A 72 3.75 -21.28 0.07
C ILE A 72 4.74 -21.29 -1.11
N LEU A 73 5.99 -21.70 -0.89
CA LEU A 73 7.01 -21.76 -1.95
C LEU A 73 6.70 -22.81 -3.00
N THR A 74 6.07 -23.92 -2.61
CA THR A 74 5.65 -24.97 -3.54
C THR A 74 4.48 -24.48 -4.39
N GLN A 75 3.45 -23.91 -3.76
CA GLN A 75 2.31 -23.32 -4.45
C GLN A 75 2.73 -22.22 -5.43
N GLN A 76 3.67 -21.35 -5.06
CA GLN A 76 4.18 -20.31 -5.97
C GLN A 76 4.89 -20.86 -7.22
N ARG A 77 5.50 -22.05 -7.13
CA ARG A 77 6.10 -22.71 -8.30
C ARG A 77 5.00 -23.25 -9.20
N ASP A 78 4.04 -23.96 -8.61
CA ASP A 78 2.91 -24.55 -9.33
C ASP A 78 2.09 -23.46 -10.04
N ASP A 79 1.76 -22.36 -9.33
CA ASP A 79 1.06 -21.19 -9.89
C ASP A 79 1.81 -20.57 -11.08
N ARG A 80 3.15 -20.59 -11.06
CA ARG A 80 3.98 -20.07 -12.16
C ARG A 80 4.02 -21.03 -13.35
N GLU A 81 4.02 -22.34 -13.10
CA GLU A 81 3.96 -23.37 -14.14
C GLU A 81 2.61 -23.32 -14.88
N ASP A 82 1.52 -23.06 -14.15
CA ASP A 82 0.17 -22.98 -14.69
C ASP A 82 -0.18 -21.59 -15.28
N ALA A 83 0.68 -20.59 -15.10
CA ALA A 83 0.42 -19.22 -15.55
C ALA A 83 0.41 -19.11 -17.09
N VAL A 84 -0.75 -18.75 -17.65
CA VAL A 84 -0.88 -18.45 -19.09
C VAL A 84 -0.32 -17.06 -19.42
N VAL A 85 0.82 -17.01 -20.10
CA VAL A 85 1.46 -15.75 -20.50
C VAL A 85 0.76 -15.12 -21.72
N VAL A 86 0.02 -14.03 -21.50
CA VAL A 86 -0.54 -13.22 -22.59
C VAL A 86 0.48 -12.16 -23.03
N ARG A 87 1.24 -12.44 -24.10
CA ARG A 87 2.04 -11.40 -24.78
C ARG A 87 1.18 -10.61 -25.77
N GLY A 88 1.03 -9.31 -25.53
CA GLY A 88 0.39 -8.40 -26.48
C GLY A 88 1.12 -8.35 -27.83
N HIS A 89 0.34 -8.25 -28.92
CA HIS A 89 0.88 -8.16 -30.28
C HIS A 89 1.73 -6.89 -30.45
N ARG A 90 3.02 -7.07 -30.74
CA ARG A 90 3.95 -5.98 -30.99
C ARG A 90 3.65 -5.41 -32.38
N LYS A 91 3.07 -4.21 -32.45
CA LYS A 91 2.77 -3.51 -33.71
C LYS A 91 4.07 -3.28 -34.48
N PRO A 92 4.24 -3.78 -35.72
CA PRO A 92 5.49 -3.61 -36.46
C PRO A 92 5.70 -2.12 -36.78
N ALA A 93 6.89 -1.62 -36.46
CA ALA A 93 7.27 -0.23 -36.72
C ALA A 93 7.32 0.02 -38.24
N GLY A 94 6.55 1.02 -38.70
CA GLY A 94 6.49 1.40 -40.11
C GLY A 94 7.86 1.81 -40.65
N ARG A 95 8.28 1.18 -41.76
CA ARG A 95 9.46 1.57 -42.54
C ARG A 95 9.26 3.00 -43.04
N LYS A 96 10.11 3.95 -42.63
CA LYS A 96 10.16 5.29 -43.22
C LYS A 96 10.59 5.17 -44.69
N ALA A 97 9.75 5.66 -45.60
CA ALA A 97 10.09 5.85 -47.00
C ALA A 97 11.18 6.92 -47.14
N LYS A 98 12.26 6.62 -47.88
CA LYS A 98 13.27 7.61 -48.28
C LYS A 98 12.68 8.49 -49.39
N SER A 99 12.66 9.81 -49.19
CA SER A 99 12.42 10.78 -50.26
C SER A 99 13.69 10.94 -51.10
N LYS A 100 13.51 11.02 -52.42
CA LYS A 100 14.48 11.54 -53.39
C LYS A 100 14.35 13.05 -53.49
#